data_AF-N6V1K7-F1
#
_entry.id   AF-N6V1K7-F1
#
_cell.length_a   1.000
_cell.length_b   1.000
_cell.length_c   1.000
_cell.angle_alpha   90.00
_cell.angle_beta   90.00
_cell.angle_gamma   90.00
#
_symmetry.space_group_name_H-M   'P 1'
#
loop_
_entity.id
_entity.type
_entity.pdbx_description
1 polymer ?
#
loop_
_entity_poly.entity_id
_entity_poly.type
_entity_poly.pdbx_seq_one_letter_code
_entity_poly.pdbx_strand_id
1 'polypeptide(L)'
;MKKSFFVKVSCDDELLEICKVLEKAKIDCILESKGNRLKIDVFGYDNESLEENYRTVRAILEKIKRKYNKDKEGFYTYILSELKYPVNKDLIAETLKYLGYKVKYLKDENILKTDVNLKTFENILKSLHEISESIRFSNLGSKPVKNLVIMVSYIKKKSPEEVVEEALREGFFREEEGKVVLNKDINLAKKYFLGDINGDKDIGEER
;
A
#
# COMPACT_ATOMS: atom_id res chain seq x y z
N MET A 1 -21.46 -23.00 22.09
CA MET A 1 -21.74 -23.65 20.79
C MET A 1 -20.52 -23.52 19.87
N LYS A 2 -20.38 -24.33 18.82
CA LYS A 2 -19.17 -24.35 17.96
C LYS A 2 -19.49 -24.46 16.48
N LYS A 3 -18.73 -23.75 15.64
CA LYS A 3 -18.74 -23.90 14.18
C LYS A 3 -17.30 -24.04 13.68
N SER A 4 -17.06 -25.06 12.85
CA SER A 4 -15.71 -25.40 12.36
C SER A 4 -15.63 -25.22 10.85
N PHE A 5 -14.51 -24.71 10.37
CA PHE A 5 -14.22 -24.66 8.94
C PHE A 5 -12.72 -24.67 8.65
N PHE A 6 -12.39 -24.93 7.40
CA PHE A 6 -11.01 -25.04 6.94
C PHE A 6 -10.67 -23.93 5.95
N VAL A 7 -9.43 -23.47 6.05
CA VAL A 7 -8.87 -22.41 5.22
C VAL A 7 -7.51 -22.88 4.70
N LYS A 8 -7.25 -22.66 3.41
CA LYS A 8 -5.89 -22.79 2.88
C LYS A 8 -5.13 -21.49 3.10
N VAL A 9 -3.89 -21.62 3.57
CA VAL A 9 -2.91 -20.54 3.68
C VAL A 9 -1.79 -20.78 2.67
N SER A 10 -1.21 -19.71 2.17
CA SER A 10 -0.22 -19.72 1.09
C SER A 10 1.21 -19.69 1.61
N CYS A 11 1.43 -19.14 2.81
CA CYS A 11 2.71 -19.08 3.49
C CYS A 11 2.54 -18.91 5.02
N ASP A 12 3.64 -19.07 5.74
CA ASP A 12 3.67 -18.91 7.20
C ASP A 12 3.37 -17.47 7.64
N ASP A 13 3.74 -16.47 6.85
CA ASP A 13 3.42 -15.07 7.14
C ASP A 13 1.91 -14.80 7.15
N GLU A 14 1.17 -15.40 6.21
CA GLU A 14 -0.30 -15.31 6.18
C GLU A 14 -0.91 -15.95 7.43
N LEU A 15 -0.42 -17.13 7.82
CA LEU A 15 -0.85 -17.82 9.04
C LEU A 15 -0.62 -16.96 10.29
N LEU A 16 0.58 -16.36 10.40
CA LEU A 16 0.94 -15.50 11.52
C LEU A 16 0.10 -14.22 11.57
N GLU A 17 -0.21 -13.60 10.44
CA GLU A 17 -1.12 -12.44 10.40
C GLU A 17 -2.53 -12.83 10.85
N ILE A 18 -3.06 -13.97 10.38
CA ILE A 18 -4.37 -14.49 10.81
C ILE A 18 -4.42 -14.64 12.33
N CYS A 19 -3.43 -15.32 12.93
CA CYS A 19 -3.38 -15.50 14.38
C CYS A 19 -3.38 -14.17 15.13
N LYS A 20 -2.51 -13.23 14.72
CA LYS A 20 -2.38 -11.91 15.37
C LYS A 20 -3.66 -11.07 15.28
N VAL A 21 -4.35 -11.09 14.14
CA VAL A 21 -5.56 -10.29 13.95
C VAL A 21 -6.75 -10.89 14.70
N LEU A 22 -6.89 -12.21 14.71
CA LEU A 22 -7.94 -12.89 15.47
C LEU A 22 -7.76 -12.73 16.99
N GLU A 23 -6.53 -12.82 17.49
CA GLU A 23 -6.20 -12.56 18.89
C GLU A 23 -6.58 -11.12 19.29
N LYS A 24 -6.21 -10.13 18.47
CA LYS A 24 -6.57 -8.73 18.70
C LYS A 24 -8.08 -8.47 18.66
N ALA A 25 -8.81 -9.22 17.83
CA ALA A 25 -10.27 -9.13 17.75
C ALA A 25 -10.98 -9.73 18.98
N LYS A 26 -10.24 -10.40 19.87
CA LYS A 26 -10.77 -11.06 21.09
C LYS A 26 -11.91 -12.04 20.78
N ILE A 27 -11.83 -12.71 19.63
CA ILE A 27 -12.81 -13.72 19.23
C ILE A 27 -12.41 -15.05 19.85
N ASP A 28 -13.35 -15.70 20.53
CA ASP A 28 -13.15 -17.05 21.07
C ASP A 28 -13.06 -18.05 19.92
N CYS A 29 -11.83 -18.42 19.57
CA CYS A 29 -11.53 -19.38 18.51
C CYS A 29 -10.28 -20.20 18.79
N ILE A 30 -10.27 -21.43 18.29
CA ILE A 30 -9.10 -22.31 18.29
C ILE A 30 -8.61 -22.48 16.86
N LEU A 31 -7.29 -22.35 16.69
CA LEU A 31 -6.60 -22.48 15.41
C LEU A 31 -5.72 -23.73 15.45
N GLU A 32 -5.97 -24.67 14.54
CA GLU A 32 -5.15 -25.87 14.35
C GLU A 32 -4.56 -25.86 12.94
N SER A 33 -3.22 -25.83 12.84
CA SER A 33 -2.53 -25.87 11.55
C SER A 33 -2.01 -27.27 11.24
N LYS A 34 -2.24 -27.74 10.02
CA LYS A 34 -1.64 -28.97 9.46
C LYS A 34 -1.15 -28.69 8.04
N GLY A 35 0.14 -28.39 7.91
CA GLY A 35 0.73 -27.96 6.65
C GLY A 35 0.11 -26.63 6.20
N ASN A 36 -0.38 -26.57 4.96
CA ASN A 36 -1.01 -25.36 4.39
C ASN A 36 -2.53 -25.26 4.67
N ARG A 37 -3.06 -26.06 5.59
CA ARG A 37 -4.47 -26.05 5.98
C ARG A 37 -4.60 -25.62 7.43
N LEU A 38 -5.36 -24.56 7.63
CA LEU A 38 -5.75 -24.06 8.93
C LEU A 38 -7.20 -24.45 9.20
N LYS A 39 -7.42 -25.23 10.26
CA LYS A 39 -8.75 -25.48 10.82
C LYS A 39 -9.03 -24.41 11.87
N ILE A 40 -10.21 -23.83 11.79
CA ILE A 40 -10.66 -22.76 12.68
C ILE A 40 -11.97 -23.22 13.33
N ASP A 41 -11.92 -23.35 14.64
CA ASP A 41 -13.06 -23.66 15.49
C ASP A 41 -13.49 -22.35 16.15
N VAL A 42 -14.68 -21.84 15.80
CA VAL A 42 -15.24 -20.59 16.33
C VAL A 42 -16.29 -20.92 17.38
N PHE A 43 -16.25 -20.21 18.50
CA PHE A 43 -17.15 -20.41 19.63
C PHE A 43 -18.09 -19.22 19.83
N GLY A 44 -19.22 -19.50 20.46
CA GLY A 44 -20.23 -18.50 20.86
C GLY A 44 -21.02 -19.02 22.06
N TYR A 45 -21.51 -18.11 22.89
CA TYR A 45 -22.28 -18.45 24.08
C TYR A 45 -23.69 -18.93 23.72
N ASP A 46 -24.28 -18.35 22.66
CA ASP A 46 -25.54 -18.71 22.04
C ASP A 46 -25.41 -18.80 20.50
N ASN A 47 -26.54 -18.94 19.80
CA ASN A 47 -26.57 -18.99 18.34
C ASN A 47 -26.21 -17.65 17.68
N GLU A 48 -26.68 -16.53 18.24
CA GLU A 48 -26.50 -15.21 17.65
C GLU A 48 -25.02 -14.79 17.71
N SER A 49 -24.41 -14.91 18.88
CA SER A 49 -22.98 -14.68 19.10
C SER A 49 -22.09 -15.61 18.29
N LEU A 50 -22.49 -16.88 18.12
CA LEU A 50 -21.75 -17.81 17.26
C LEU A 50 -21.77 -17.34 15.80
N GLU A 51 -22.92 -16.92 15.27
CA GLU A 51 -23.01 -16.44 13.88
C GLU A 51 -22.29 -15.11 13.68
N GLU A 52 -22.35 -14.19 14.64
CA GLU A 52 -21.59 -12.93 14.61
C GLU A 52 -20.08 -13.17 14.60
N ASN A 53 -19.58 -13.98 15.55
CA ASN A 53 -18.17 -14.35 15.61
C ASN A 53 -17.73 -15.02 14.31
N TYR A 54 -18.53 -15.95 13.80
CA TYR A 54 -18.26 -16.65 12.54
C TYR A 54 -18.14 -15.69 11.34
N ARG A 55 -19.07 -14.73 11.22
CA ARG A 55 -19.04 -13.69 10.18
C ARG A 55 -17.79 -12.82 10.29
N THR A 56 -17.45 -12.40 11.51
CA THR A 56 -16.27 -11.57 11.76
C THR A 56 -14.98 -12.30 11.40
N VAL A 57 -14.83 -13.57 11.82
CA VAL A 57 -13.67 -14.39 11.46
C VAL A 57 -13.58 -14.54 9.94
N ARG A 58 -14.68 -14.84 9.25
CA ARG A 58 -14.68 -14.93 7.77
C ARG A 58 -14.24 -13.61 7.12
N ALA A 59 -14.75 -12.48 7.57
CA ALA A 59 -14.38 -11.17 7.03
C ALA A 59 -12.89 -10.87 7.22
N ILE A 60 -12.34 -11.17 8.40
CA ILE A 60 -10.89 -11.04 8.69
C ILE A 60 -10.07 -11.91 7.73
N LEU A 61 -10.46 -13.18 7.57
CA LEU A 61 -9.73 -14.11 6.69
C LEU A 61 -9.77 -13.69 5.23
N GLU A 62 -10.94 -13.27 4.73
CA GLU A 62 -11.04 -12.79 3.34
C GLU A 62 -10.16 -11.57 3.11
N LYS A 63 -10.16 -10.63 4.05
CA LYS A 63 -9.33 -9.44 3.99
C LYS A 63 -7.84 -9.77 3.97
N ILE A 64 -7.37 -10.64 4.87
CA ILE A 64 -5.96 -11.06 4.91
C ILE A 64 -5.61 -11.81 3.62
N LYS A 65 -6.45 -12.75 3.17
CA LYS A 65 -6.21 -13.52 1.94
C LYS A 65 -5.97 -12.64 0.73
N ARG A 66 -6.71 -11.54 0.58
CA ARG A 66 -6.54 -10.63 -0.56
C ARG A 66 -5.17 -9.93 -0.58
N LYS A 67 -4.47 -9.83 0.56
CA LYS A 67 -3.08 -9.32 0.64
C LYS A 67 -2.06 -10.34 0.15
N TYR A 68 -2.30 -11.63 0.40
CA TYR A 68 -1.36 -12.72 0.13
C TYR A 68 -1.64 -13.47 -1.17
N ASN A 69 -2.84 -13.36 -1.72
CA ASN A 69 -3.29 -14.10 -2.89
C ASN A 69 -3.82 -13.15 -3.95
N LYS A 70 -3.45 -13.42 -5.21
CA LYS A 70 -3.97 -12.70 -6.36
C LYS A 70 -5.45 -13.01 -6.57
N ASP A 71 -6.24 -11.99 -6.91
CA ASP A 71 -7.59 -12.17 -7.42
C ASP A 71 -7.56 -12.74 -8.86
N LYS A 72 -8.75 -12.96 -9.44
CA LYS A 72 -8.89 -13.52 -10.79
C LYS A 72 -8.27 -12.64 -11.87
N GLU A 73 -8.10 -11.35 -11.60
CA GLU A 73 -7.46 -10.39 -12.51
C GLU A 73 -5.93 -10.33 -12.31
N GLY A 74 -5.39 -11.06 -11.33
CA GLY A 74 -3.96 -11.14 -11.04
C GLY A 74 -3.45 -10.10 -10.04
N PHE A 75 -4.34 -9.45 -9.28
CA PHE A 75 -3.98 -8.39 -8.33
C PHE A 75 -4.02 -8.85 -6.87
N TYR A 76 -3.04 -8.41 -6.09
CA TYR A 76 -3.14 -8.31 -4.64
C TYR A 76 -3.92 -7.06 -4.27
N THR A 77 -4.58 -7.07 -3.11
CA THR A 77 -5.37 -5.94 -2.59
C THR A 77 -4.79 -5.45 -1.26
N TYR A 78 -4.48 -4.15 -1.20
CA TYR A 78 -3.98 -3.49 0.00
C TYR A 78 -4.93 -2.38 0.44
N ILE A 79 -5.31 -2.40 1.71
CA ILE A 79 -6.10 -1.35 2.35
C ILE A 79 -5.12 -0.29 2.86
N LEU A 80 -5.14 0.89 2.24
CA LEU A 80 -4.14 1.93 2.47
C LEU A 80 -4.29 2.65 3.82
N SER A 81 -5.40 2.47 4.53
CA SER A 81 -5.56 2.96 5.92
C SER A 81 -4.83 2.10 6.94
N GLU A 82 -4.40 0.89 6.56
CA GLU A 82 -3.80 -0.11 7.46
C GLU A 82 -2.32 -0.34 7.17
N LEU A 83 -1.69 0.60 6.46
CA LEU A 83 -0.28 0.48 6.12
C LEU A 83 0.58 0.59 7.38
N LYS A 84 1.61 -0.25 7.41
CA LYS A 84 2.64 -0.22 8.45
C LYS A 84 3.43 1.09 8.46
N TYR A 85 3.68 1.66 7.28
CA TYR A 85 4.43 2.90 7.10
C TYR A 85 3.49 4.00 6.59
N PRO A 86 3.39 5.14 7.29
CA PRO A 86 2.54 6.24 6.83
C PRO A 86 3.20 6.93 5.63
N VAL A 87 2.61 6.72 4.46
CA VAL A 87 3.03 7.32 3.19
C VAL A 87 1.81 7.90 2.50
N ASN A 88 1.98 9.01 1.78
CA ASN A 88 0.88 9.58 1.00
C ASN A 88 0.38 8.55 -0.05
N LYS A 89 -0.94 8.33 -0.07
CA LYS A 89 -1.57 7.30 -0.92
C LYS A 89 -1.36 7.54 -2.42
N ASP A 90 -1.44 8.80 -2.86
CA ASP A 90 -1.19 9.15 -4.26
C ASP A 90 0.27 8.90 -4.65
N LEU A 91 1.22 9.22 -3.77
CA LEU A 91 2.64 8.91 -3.95
C LEU A 91 2.88 7.41 -4.11
N ILE A 92 2.22 6.55 -3.33
CA ILE A 92 2.33 5.09 -3.46
C ILE A 92 1.88 4.65 -4.85
N ALA A 93 0.67 5.07 -5.25
CA ALA A 93 0.08 4.67 -6.53
C ALA A 93 0.92 5.15 -7.72
N GLU A 94 1.36 6.42 -7.70
CA GLU A 94 2.20 6.98 -8.76
C GLU A 94 3.57 6.29 -8.81
N THR A 95 4.23 6.07 -7.67
CA THR A 95 5.53 5.40 -7.64
C THR A 95 5.43 4.00 -8.26
N LEU A 96 4.41 3.22 -7.90
CA LEU A 96 4.21 1.90 -8.49
C LEU A 96 3.99 1.94 -10.01
N LYS A 97 3.22 2.92 -10.51
CA LYS A 97 3.03 3.09 -11.96
C LYS A 97 4.35 3.40 -12.67
N TYR A 98 5.18 4.28 -12.11
CA TYR A 98 6.49 4.60 -12.69
C TYR A 98 7.50 3.45 -12.61
N LEU A 99 7.34 2.53 -11.65
CA LEU A 99 8.11 1.28 -11.60
C LEU A 99 7.61 0.23 -12.62
N GLY A 100 6.54 0.51 -13.37
CA GLY A 100 5.98 -0.38 -14.38
C GLY A 100 5.01 -1.44 -13.84
N TYR A 101 4.55 -1.29 -12.58
CA TYR A 101 3.56 -2.20 -12.01
C TYR A 101 2.15 -1.83 -12.43
N LYS A 102 1.27 -2.85 -12.48
CA LYS A 102 -0.15 -2.62 -12.72
C LYS A 102 -0.78 -2.09 -11.44
N VAL A 103 -1.54 -1.00 -11.53
CA VAL A 103 -2.13 -0.33 -10.37
C VAL A 103 -3.56 0.10 -10.67
N LYS A 104 -4.52 -0.38 -9.86
CA LYS A 104 -5.87 0.19 -9.77
C LYS A 104 -6.03 0.81 -8.39
N TYR A 105 -6.19 2.13 -8.33
CA TYR A 105 -6.36 2.84 -7.06
C TYR A 105 -7.82 3.29 -6.91
N LEU A 106 -8.56 2.57 -6.05
CA LEU A 106 -9.93 2.87 -5.68
C LEU A 106 -9.90 3.88 -4.52
N LYS A 107 -9.90 5.18 -4.87
CA LYS A 107 -9.72 6.28 -3.91
C LYS A 107 -10.77 6.29 -2.81
N ASP A 108 -12.04 6.12 -3.17
CA ASP A 108 -13.16 6.20 -2.23
C ASP A 108 -13.12 5.08 -1.19
N GLU A 109 -12.64 3.90 -1.58
CA GLU A 109 -12.50 2.74 -0.70
C GLU A 109 -11.17 2.70 0.04
N ASN A 110 -10.23 3.59 -0.28
CA ASN A 110 -8.83 3.53 0.18
C ASN A 110 -8.16 2.18 -0.14
N ILE A 111 -8.49 1.60 -1.28
CA ILE A 111 -7.98 0.31 -1.72
C ILE A 111 -7.04 0.48 -2.90
N LEU A 112 -5.88 -0.16 -2.81
CA LEU A 112 -4.92 -0.26 -3.90
C LEU A 112 -4.82 -1.71 -4.35
N LYS A 113 -5.09 -1.95 -5.64
CA LYS A 113 -4.85 -3.24 -6.28
C LYS A 113 -3.61 -3.18 -7.13
N THR A 114 -2.69 -4.13 -6.96
CA THR A 114 -1.45 -4.19 -7.75
C THR A 114 -0.92 -5.62 -7.89
N ASP A 115 -0.13 -5.87 -8.93
CA ASP A 115 0.50 -7.18 -9.16
C ASP A 115 1.76 -7.41 -8.31
N VAL A 116 2.13 -6.42 -7.49
CA VAL A 116 3.24 -6.47 -6.52
C VAL A 116 2.84 -7.25 -5.27
N ASN A 117 3.64 -8.25 -4.90
CA ASN A 117 3.43 -9.03 -3.67
C ASN A 117 3.71 -8.22 -2.39
N LEU A 118 3.20 -8.69 -1.25
CA LEU A 118 3.23 -7.95 0.01
C LEU A 118 4.65 -7.54 0.42
N LYS A 119 5.63 -8.45 0.35
CA LYS A 119 7.01 -8.18 0.76
C LYS A 119 7.64 -7.05 -0.05
N THR A 120 7.48 -7.08 -1.38
CA THR A 120 7.99 -6.02 -2.25
C THR A 120 7.24 -4.71 -2.00
N PHE A 121 5.92 -4.77 -1.84
CA PHE A 121 5.09 -3.61 -1.53
C PHE A 121 5.52 -2.93 -0.23
N GLU A 122 5.69 -3.69 0.86
CA GLU A 122 6.16 -3.16 2.15
C GLU A 122 7.56 -2.55 2.08
N ASN A 123 8.47 -3.16 1.32
CA ASN A 123 9.82 -2.61 1.12
C ASN A 123 9.76 -1.25 0.40
N ILE A 124 8.92 -1.11 -0.63
CA ILE A 124 8.70 0.17 -1.32
C ILE A 124 8.15 1.20 -0.33
N LEU A 125 7.13 0.85 0.45
CA LEU A 125 6.55 1.75 1.44
C LEU A 125 7.57 2.20 2.48
N LYS A 126 8.38 1.27 2.99
CA LYS A 126 9.44 1.57 3.94
C LYS A 126 10.43 2.60 3.37
N SER A 127 10.92 2.38 2.16
CA SER A 127 11.87 3.29 1.53
C SER A 127 11.27 4.67 1.23
N LEU A 128 10.01 4.73 0.75
CA LEU A 128 9.33 6.00 0.53
C LEU A 128 9.14 6.76 1.85
N HIS A 129 8.81 6.06 2.93
CA HIS A 129 8.68 6.64 4.26
C HIS A 129 10.02 7.16 4.80
N GLU A 130 11.10 6.40 4.66
CA GLU A 130 12.45 6.81 5.09
C GLU A 130 12.90 8.09 4.37
N ILE A 131 12.68 8.18 3.05
CA ILE A 131 12.97 9.38 2.27
C ILE A 131 12.07 10.55 2.72
N SER A 132 10.79 10.28 2.99
CA SER A 132 9.87 11.30 3.48
C SER A 132 10.30 11.88 4.83
N GLU A 133 10.82 11.04 5.74
CA GLU A 133 11.31 11.51 7.03
C GLU A 133 12.62 12.30 6.90
N SER A 134 13.51 11.94 5.96
CA SER A 134 14.76 12.68 5.76
C SER A 134 14.51 14.13 5.31
N ILE A 135 13.44 14.38 4.55
CA ILE A 135 13.05 15.72 4.10
C ILE A 135 12.01 16.40 5.00
N ARG A 136 11.69 15.84 6.17
CA ARG A 136 10.60 16.35 7.02
C ARG A 136 10.76 17.81 7.41
N PHE A 137 11.98 18.23 7.72
CA PHE A 137 12.34 19.59 8.12
C PHE A 137 12.91 20.44 6.97
N SER A 138 12.80 19.96 5.72
CA SER A 138 13.21 20.72 4.55
C SER A 138 12.27 21.89 4.28
N ASN A 139 12.78 22.90 3.58
CA ASN A 139 12.01 24.07 3.14
C ASN A 139 11.08 23.79 1.96
N LEU A 140 10.78 22.51 1.65
CA LEU A 140 9.87 22.14 0.58
C LEU A 140 8.44 22.56 0.94
N GLY A 141 7.88 23.49 0.17
CA GLY A 141 6.64 24.18 0.51
C GLY A 141 5.41 23.29 0.37
N SER A 142 5.18 22.73 -0.82
CA SER A 142 3.92 22.06 -1.15
C SER A 142 4.03 20.53 -1.16
N LYS A 143 2.90 19.86 -0.90
CA LYS A 143 2.80 18.38 -0.96
C LYS A 143 3.17 17.81 -2.35
N PRO A 144 2.77 18.41 -3.49
CA PRO A 144 3.23 17.96 -4.81
C PRO A 144 4.75 18.00 -4.98
N VAL A 145 5.41 19.04 -4.47
CA VAL A 145 6.88 19.17 -4.51
C VAL A 145 7.53 18.05 -3.69
N LYS A 146 7.07 17.85 -2.45
CA LYS A 146 7.56 16.76 -1.58
C LYS A 146 7.37 15.38 -2.23
N ASN A 147 6.18 15.11 -2.76
CA ASN A 147 5.89 13.84 -3.44
C ASN A 147 6.80 13.61 -4.64
N LEU A 148 7.04 14.62 -5.48
CA LEU A 148 7.94 14.50 -6.61
C LEU A 148 9.37 14.19 -6.16
N VAL A 149 9.88 14.93 -5.17
CA VAL A 149 11.23 14.69 -4.63
C VAL A 149 11.35 13.26 -4.11
N ILE A 150 10.42 12.81 -3.26
CA ILE A 150 10.44 11.45 -2.70
C ILE A 150 10.42 10.40 -3.82
N MET A 151 9.52 10.56 -4.79
CA MET A 151 9.37 9.61 -5.90
C MET A 151 10.63 9.55 -6.78
N VAL A 152 11.19 10.70 -7.15
CA VAL A 152 12.41 10.77 -7.98
C VAL A 152 13.61 10.21 -7.22
N SER A 153 13.80 10.59 -5.95
CA SER A 153 14.86 10.03 -5.11
C SER A 153 14.76 8.51 -5.02
N TYR A 154 13.55 7.97 -4.82
CA TYR A 154 13.35 6.53 -4.76
C TYR A 154 13.67 5.82 -6.08
N ILE A 155 13.18 6.32 -7.22
CA ILE A 155 13.29 5.67 -8.52
C ILE A 155 14.69 5.84 -9.11
N LYS A 156 15.27 7.04 -9.03
CA LYS A 156 16.58 7.36 -9.61
C LYS A 156 17.75 7.12 -8.66
N LYS A 157 17.47 6.73 -7.41
CA LYS A 157 18.49 6.50 -6.36
C LYS A 157 19.38 7.73 -6.13
N LYS A 158 18.78 8.92 -6.25
CA LYS A 158 19.41 10.21 -5.95
C LYS A 158 19.03 10.65 -4.55
N SER A 159 19.90 11.42 -3.89
CA SER A 159 19.53 12.04 -2.62
C SER A 159 18.40 13.07 -2.84
N PRO A 160 17.55 13.35 -1.84
CA PRO A 160 16.54 14.39 -1.97
C PRO A 160 17.13 15.77 -2.29
N GLU A 161 18.31 16.08 -1.75
CA GLU A 161 19.03 17.33 -1.99
C GLU A 161 19.44 17.46 -3.46
N GLU A 162 20.02 16.41 -4.04
CA GLU A 162 20.39 16.36 -5.45
C GLU A 162 19.18 16.61 -6.37
N VAL A 163 18.03 16.01 -6.03
CA VAL A 163 16.78 16.19 -6.81
C VAL A 163 16.29 17.63 -6.72
N VAL A 164 16.36 18.24 -5.54
CA VAL A 164 15.93 19.63 -5.34
C VAL A 164 16.83 20.61 -6.10
N GLU A 165 18.15 20.44 -6.01
CA GLU A 165 19.12 21.26 -6.74
C GLU A 165 18.93 21.18 -8.25
N GLU A 166 18.73 19.97 -8.77
CA GLU A 166 18.45 19.75 -10.20
C GLU A 166 17.13 20.40 -10.61
N ALA A 167 16.07 20.23 -9.82
CA ALA A 167 14.77 20.82 -10.12
C ALA A 167 14.77 22.37 -10.08
N LEU A 168 15.58 22.98 -9.20
CA LEU A 168 15.81 24.43 -9.18
C LEU A 168 16.60 24.88 -10.42
N ARG A 169 17.67 24.17 -10.77
CA ARG A 169 18.52 24.48 -11.94
C ARG A 169 17.74 24.43 -13.26
N GLU A 170 16.88 23.44 -13.43
CA GLU A 170 16.04 23.27 -14.62
C GLU A 170 14.76 24.16 -14.60
N GLY A 171 14.59 24.93 -13.52
CA GLY A 171 13.49 25.87 -13.33
C GLY A 171 12.13 25.20 -13.15
N PHE A 172 12.08 23.93 -12.76
CA PHE A 172 10.85 23.26 -12.32
C PHE A 172 10.40 23.73 -10.95
N PHE A 173 11.36 24.02 -10.08
CA PHE A 173 11.15 24.65 -8.79
C PHE A 173 11.68 26.09 -8.78
N ARG A 174 11.24 26.85 -7.79
CA ARG A 174 11.79 28.17 -7.45
C ARG A 174 11.80 28.35 -5.94
N GLU A 175 12.63 29.26 -5.46
CA GLU A 175 12.57 29.73 -4.08
C GLU A 175 11.62 30.91 -3.96
N GLU A 176 10.68 30.83 -3.02
CA GLU A 176 9.68 31.85 -2.73
C GLU A 176 9.48 31.92 -1.21
N GLU A 177 9.75 33.08 -0.62
CA GLU A 177 9.63 33.32 0.84
C GLU A 177 10.40 32.27 1.70
N GLY A 178 11.60 31.89 1.26
CA GLY A 178 12.43 30.89 1.95
C GLY A 178 11.94 29.45 1.81
N LYS A 179 10.97 29.18 0.92
CA LYS A 179 10.47 27.85 0.60
C LYS A 179 10.72 27.48 -0.85
N VAL A 180 10.94 26.20 -1.10
CA VAL A 180 11.00 25.64 -2.45
C VAL A 180 9.58 25.30 -2.89
N VAL A 181 9.12 25.95 -3.95
CA VAL A 181 7.78 25.78 -4.51
C VAL A 181 7.85 25.39 -5.98
N LEU A 182 6.72 24.94 -6.50
CA LEU A 182 6.57 24.57 -7.90
C LEU A 182 6.56 25.82 -8.78
N ASN A 183 7.38 25.85 -9.84
CA ASN A 183 7.44 26.95 -10.80
C ASN A 183 6.74 26.61 -12.13
N LYS A 184 6.75 25.33 -12.53
CA LYS A 184 6.13 24.81 -13.78
C LYS A 184 5.17 23.67 -13.47
N ASP A 185 4.37 23.23 -14.44
CA ASP A 185 3.50 22.06 -14.28
C ASP A 185 4.28 20.84 -13.72
N ILE A 186 3.73 20.21 -12.68
CA ILE A 186 4.33 19.05 -12.02
C ILE A 186 4.52 17.87 -12.99
N ASN A 187 3.66 17.73 -13.98
CA ASN A 187 3.73 16.68 -15.00
C ASN A 187 4.94 16.88 -15.92
N LEU A 188 5.33 18.13 -16.20
CA LEU A 188 6.56 18.41 -16.95
C LEU A 188 7.80 17.98 -16.16
N ALA A 189 7.82 18.29 -14.86
CA ALA A 189 8.91 17.86 -13.98
C ALA A 189 8.95 16.33 -13.87
N LYS A 190 7.80 15.67 -13.69
CA LYS A 190 7.69 14.21 -13.71
C LYS A 190 8.21 13.61 -15.02
N LYS A 191 7.82 14.16 -16.17
CA LYS A 191 8.29 13.69 -17.48
C LYS A 191 9.80 13.85 -17.64
N TYR A 192 10.36 14.98 -17.19
CA TYR A 192 11.81 15.22 -17.21
C TYR A 192 12.56 14.18 -16.36
N PHE A 193 12.16 14.02 -15.10
CA PHE A 193 12.89 13.14 -14.19
C PHE A 193 12.63 11.66 -14.45
N LEU A 194 11.39 11.27 -14.74
CA LEU A 194 10.96 9.88 -14.72
C LEU A 194 10.67 9.32 -16.11
N GLY A 195 10.56 10.17 -17.13
CA GLY A 195 10.07 9.80 -18.45
C GLY A 195 8.54 9.67 -18.50
N ASP A 196 8.04 9.13 -19.60
CA ASP A 196 6.62 8.77 -19.73
C ASP A 196 6.33 7.46 -18.97
N ILE A 197 5.12 7.33 -18.44
CA ILE A 197 4.70 6.10 -17.77
C ILE A 197 4.62 5.01 -18.85
N ASN A 198 5.54 4.04 -18.82
CA ASN A 198 5.44 2.83 -19.63
C ASN A 198 4.30 1.96 -19.05
N GLY A 199 3.06 2.27 -19.43
CA GLY A 199 1.91 1.61 -18.81
C GLY A 199 0.54 2.04 -19.33
N ASP A 200 0.41 2.44 -20.58
CA ASP A 200 -0.90 2.44 -21.25
C ASP A 200 -1.32 0.99 -21.54
N LYS A 201 -1.92 0.38 -20.52
CA LYS A 201 -3.14 -0.40 -20.72
C LYS A 201 -4.18 0.18 -19.79
N ASP A 202 -4.69 1.32 -20.26
CA ASP A 202 -6.00 1.85 -19.99
C ASP A 202 -7.00 0.69 -19.77
N ILE A 203 -7.49 0.55 -18.54
CA ILE A 203 -8.70 -0.22 -18.27
C ILE A 203 -9.64 0.73 -17.54
N GLY A 204 -10.29 1.57 -18.35
CA GLY A 204 -11.63 2.10 -18.14
C GLY A 204 -11.86 2.84 -16.84
N GLU A 205 -11.82 4.17 -16.91
CA GLU A 205 -12.81 4.96 -16.19
C GLU A 205 -14.20 4.61 -16.77
N GLU A 206 -14.89 3.66 -16.16
CA GLU A 206 -16.34 3.55 -16.36
C GLU A 206 -17.04 4.60 -15.48
N ARG A 207 -17.77 5.45 -16.19
CA ARG A 207 -18.70 6.47 -15.70
C ARG A 207 -19.89 5.87 -14.98
#